data_AF-A0A6I0EGL8-F1
#
_entry.id   AF-A0A6I0EGL8-F1
#
_cell.length_a   1.000
_cell.length_b   1.000
_cell.length_c   1.000
_cell.angle_alpha   90.00
_cell.angle_beta   90.00
_cell.angle_gamma   90.00
#
_symmetry.space_group_name_H-M   'P 1'
#
loop_
_entity.id
_entity.type
_entity.pdbx_description
1 polymer ?
#
loop_
_entity_poly.entity_id
_entity_poly.type
_entity_poly.pdbx_seq_one_letter_code
_entity_poly.pdbx_strand_id
1 'polypeptide(L)'
;MPVLPDIPAAEAAIVEMTNAFRAQHRLAPVRHNPKLAAAARGYARKLAGQSALSHTADGTTPAERIAAAGYHYCQVGENLAAILDTRGFTAAEYARRAVEGWEDSPGHRKNMLLPFVTETGVAVARASPTEPNYIAVQLFARPEAAKYSFKVTNAAPQAVAYTFNGEDNTVSPREIVTHTACLPGTITFATGSRASASSQYEAGDGQVYAIKSTAAGIAVEVSRKPR
;
A
#
# COMPACT_ATOMS: atom_id res chain seq x y z
N MET A 1 3.28 38.07 17.56
CA MET A 1 2.74 36.74 17.94
C MET A 1 3.69 35.68 17.39
N PRO A 2 3.94 34.56 18.09
CA PRO A 2 4.75 33.48 17.53
C PRO A 2 4.09 32.92 16.27
N VAL A 3 4.89 32.63 15.24
CA VAL A 3 4.42 32.02 13.99
C VAL A 3 4.04 30.57 14.26
N LEU A 4 2.92 30.12 13.71
CA LEU A 4 2.47 28.74 13.74
C LEU A 4 2.51 28.17 12.31
N PRO A 5 2.71 26.86 12.13
CA PRO A 5 2.75 26.27 10.80
C PRO A 5 1.39 26.46 10.10
N ASP A 6 1.44 26.86 8.84
CA ASP A 6 0.30 26.76 7.94
C ASP A 6 0.00 25.27 7.74
N ILE A 7 -1.17 24.83 8.24
CA ILE A 7 -1.56 23.41 8.27
C ILE A 7 -1.64 22.82 6.85
N PRO A 8 -2.41 23.40 5.90
CA PRO A 8 -2.41 22.92 4.52
C PRO A 8 -1.02 22.80 3.89
N ALA A 9 -0.16 23.82 4.09
CA ALA A 9 1.21 23.78 3.57
C ALA A 9 2.05 22.69 4.25
N ALA A 10 1.85 22.43 5.54
CA ALA A 10 2.53 21.37 6.27
C ALA A 10 2.09 19.98 5.80
N GLU A 11 0.78 19.76 5.57
CA GLU A 11 0.24 18.53 5.01
C GLU A 11 0.82 18.24 3.62
N ALA A 12 0.92 19.26 2.75
CA ALA A 12 1.53 19.15 1.44
C ALA A 12 3.04 18.82 1.53
N ALA A 13 3.78 19.54 2.38
CA ALA A 13 5.21 19.31 2.58
C ALA A 13 5.50 17.91 3.15
N ILE A 14 4.63 17.35 4.01
CA ILE A 14 4.76 15.95 4.47
C ILE A 14 4.68 14.98 3.29
N VAL A 15 3.73 15.16 2.37
CA VAL A 15 3.59 14.29 1.18
C VAL A 15 4.83 14.40 0.28
N GLU A 16 5.33 15.62 0.06
CA GLU A 16 6.52 15.86 -0.75
C GLU A 16 7.76 15.19 -0.16
N MET A 17 8.02 15.39 1.14
CA MET A 17 9.16 14.79 1.84
C MET A 17 9.04 13.26 1.91
N THR A 18 7.82 12.73 2.11
CA THR A 18 7.55 11.28 2.04
C THR A 18 7.92 10.73 0.67
N ASN A 19 7.52 11.41 -0.42
CA ASN A 19 7.85 10.98 -1.77
C ASN A 19 9.34 11.10 -2.09
N ALA A 20 10.03 12.11 -1.56
CA ALA A 20 11.48 12.24 -1.66
C ALA A 20 12.19 11.05 -0.97
N PHE A 21 11.77 10.71 0.25
CA PHE A 21 12.27 9.56 1.00
C PHE A 21 12.02 8.24 0.26
N ARG A 22 10.81 8.04 -0.29
CA ARG A 22 10.49 6.88 -1.12
C ARG A 22 11.38 6.79 -2.37
N ALA A 23 11.66 7.92 -3.03
CA ALA A 23 12.52 7.97 -4.20
C ALA A 23 13.98 7.58 -3.88
N GLN A 24 14.52 7.98 -2.73
CA GLN A 24 15.84 7.54 -2.25
C GLN A 24 15.93 6.01 -2.13
N HIS A 25 14.79 5.37 -1.81
CA HIS A 25 14.65 3.92 -1.72
C HIS A 25 14.13 3.25 -2.99
N ARG A 26 14.12 3.95 -4.13
CA ARG A 26 13.67 3.45 -5.45
C ARG A 26 12.21 2.96 -5.46
N LEU A 27 11.38 3.52 -4.59
CA LEU A 27 9.95 3.26 -4.55
C LEU A 27 9.19 4.32 -5.34
N ALA A 28 8.08 3.91 -5.98
CA ALA A 28 7.18 4.83 -6.66
C ALA A 28 6.54 5.83 -5.67
N PRO A 29 6.31 7.09 -6.10
CA PRO A 29 5.64 8.07 -5.27
C PRO A 29 4.17 7.69 -5.03
N VAL A 30 3.65 8.11 -3.89
CA VAL A 30 2.23 8.04 -3.56
C VAL A 30 1.53 9.34 -3.94
N ARG A 31 0.30 9.23 -4.44
CA ARG A 31 -0.54 10.39 -4.79
C ARG A 31 -1.47 10.75 -3.64
N HIS A 32 -1.71 12.03 -3.43
CA HIS A 32 -2.73 12.47 -2.47
C HIS A 32 -4.11 11.93 -2.85
N ASN A 33 -4.83 11.36 -1.88
CA ASN A 33 -6.22 10.94 -2.01
C ASN A 33 -7.10 11.65 -0.96
N PRO A 34 -8.18 12.35 -1.39
CA PRO A 34 -9.02 13.13 -0.48
C PRO A 34 -9.81 12.28 0.51
N LYS A 35 -10.17 11.03 0.19
CA LYS A 35 -10.87 10.12 1.12
C LYS A 35 -9.94 9.69 2.25
N LEU A 36 -8.69 9.35 1.92
CA LEU A 36 -7.66 9.05 2.93
C LEU A 36 -7.37 10.28 3.80
N ALA A 37 -7.28 11.47 3.22
CA ALA A 37 -7.08 12.71 3.98
C ALA A 37 -8.27 13.03 4.90
N ALA A 38 -9.50 12.74 4.47
CA ALA A 38 -10.69 12.88 5.32
C ALA A 38 -10.64 11.92 6.53
N ALA A 39 -10.27 10.66 6.31
CA ALA A 39 -10.07 9.68 7.38
C ALA A 39 -8.97 10.12 8.35
N ALA A 40 -7.81 10.54 7.83
CA ALA A 40 -6.69 11.06 8.61
C ALA A 40 -7.11 12.27 9.46
N ARG A 41 -7.88 13.21 8.89
CA ARG A 41 -8.35 14.41 9.61
C ARG A 41 -9.34 14.07 10.72
N GLY A 42 -10.26 13.15 10.45
CA GLY A 42 -11.17 12.64 11.48
C GLY A 42 -10.38 12.07 12.65
N TYR A 43 -9.36 11.26 12.36
CA TYR A 43 -8.56 10.60 13.38
C TYR A 43 -7.61 11.53 14.13
N ALA A 44 -6.94 12.45 13.44
CA ALA A 44 -6.09 13.46 14.06
C ALA A 44 -6.85 14.29 15.10
N ARG A 45 -8.13 14.60 14.83
CA ARG A 45 -9.02 15.27 15.79
C ARG A 45 -9.47 14.38 16.96
N LYS A 46 -9.57 13.07 16.77
CA LYS A 46 -9.86 12.13 17.86
C LYS A 46 -8.66 11.96 18.79
N LEU A 47 -7.46 11.99 18.24
CA LEU A 47 -6.21 11.97 18.99
C LEU A 47 -5.93 13.31 19.68
N ALA A 48 -6.43 14.43 19.13
CA ALA A 48 -6.42 15.72 19.81
C ALA A 48 -7.21 15.62 21.13
N GLY A 49 -6.51 15.79 22.25
CA GLY A 49 -7.09 15.65 23.60
C GLY A 49 -6.88 14.28 24.25
N GLN A 50 -6.25 13.32 23.56
CA GLN A 50 -5.76 12.09 24.19
C GLN A 50 -4.39 12.32 24.82
N SER A 51 -4.11 11.64 25.93
CA SER A 51 -2.82 11.71 26.62
C SER A 51 -1.71 10.94 25.92
N ALA A 52 -2.06 10.01 25.02
CA ALA A 52 -1.14 9.18 24.28
C ALA A 52 -1.62 8.94 22.85
N LEU A 53 -0.66 8.74 21.93
CA LEU A 53 -0.95 8.26 20.59
C LEU A 53 -1.29 6.77 20.64
N SER A 54 -2.37 6.39 19.97
CA SER A 54 -2.77 5.01 19.74
C SER A 54 -3.35 4.89 18.34
N HIS A 55 -3.09 3.80 17.65
CA HIS A 55 -3.68 3.49 16.34
C HIS A 55 -5.17 3.08 16.43
N THR A 56 -5.68 2.87 17.65
CA THR A 56 -7.05 2.44 17.95
C THR A 56 -7.72 3.22 19.08
N ALA A 57 -7.31 4.48 19.30
CA ALA A 57 -7.83 5.35 20.37
C ALA A 57 -9.36 5.50 20.41
N ASP A 58 -10.05 5.35 19.27
CA ASP A 58 -11.52 5.44 19.14
C ASP A 58 -12.19 4.08 18.95
N GLY A 59 -11.48 2.98 19.21
CA GLY A 59 -11.95 1.61 19.02
C GLY A 59 -11.92 1.13 17.57
N THR A 60 -11.45 1.94 16.62
CA THR A 60 -11.36 1.56 15.20
C THR A 60 -9.91 1.34 14.77
N THR A 61 -9.71 0.54 13.74
CA THR A 61 -8.44 0.35 13.04
C THR A 61 -8.31 1.35 11.88
N PRO A 62 -7.07 1.62 11.39
CA PRO A 62 -6.88 2.47 10.21
C PRO A 62 -7.68 1.98 8.99
N ALA A 63 -7.78 0.66 8.85
CA ALA A 63 -8.52 -0.02 7.80
C ALA A 63 -10.03 0.31 7.83
N GLU A 64 -10.64 0.22 9.01
CA GLU A 64 -12.05 0.58 9.21
C GLU A 64 -12.29 2.07 8.97
N ARG A 65 -11.36 2.93 9.38
CA ARG A 65 -11.47 4.39 9.15
C ARG A 65 -11.46 4.76 7.67
N ILE A 66 -10.58 4.16 6.87
CA ILE A 66 -10.55 4.45 5.43
C ILE A 66 -11.76 3.85 4.72
N ALA A 67 -12.24 2.68 5.14
CA ALA A 67 -13.47 2.09 4.63
C ALA A 67 -14.70 2.97 4.93
N ALA A 68 -14.81 3.49 6.15
CA ALA A 68 -15.87 4.42 6.54
C ALA A 68 -15.83 5.74 5.76
N ALA A 69 -14.65 6.18 5.31
CA ALA A 69 -14.48 7.31 4.40
C ALA A 69 -14.77 6.96 2.92
N GLY A 70 -15.27 5.75 2.63
CA GLY A 70 -15.62 5.28 1.29
C GLY A 70 -14.41 4.89 0.44
N TYR A 71 -13.27 4.56 1.05
CA TYR A 71 -12.08 4.07 0.38
C TYR A 71 -12.02 2.54 0.44
N HIS A 72 -12.16 1.88 -0.72
CA HIS A 72 -11.97 0.43 -0.84
C HIS A 72 -10.49 0.13 -1.06
N TYR A 73 -9.89 -0.63 -0.15
CA TYR A 73 -8.45 -0.90 -0.12
C TYR A 73 -8.15 -2.39 -0.23
N CYS A 74 -6.91 -2.69 -0.58
CA CYS A 74 -6.35 -4.03 -0.40
C CYS A 74 -5.07 -4.05 0.44
N GLN A 75 -4.48 -2.87 0.69
CA GLN A 75 -3.33 -2.67 1.57
C GLN A 75 -3.45 -1.29 2.23
N VAL A 76 -3.10 -1.20 3.51
CA VAL A 76 -3.13 0.04 4.30
C VAL A 76 -1.95 0.10 5.27
N GLY A 77 -1.42 1.29 5.53
CA GLY A 77 -0.48 1.59 6.60
C GLY A 77 -0.77 2.95 7.22
N GLU A 78 -0.38 3.16 8.49
CA GLU A 78 -0.63 4.41 9.22
C GLU A 78 0.60 4.84 10.03
N ASN A 79 0.94 6.12 9.92
CA ASN A 79 1.90 6.78 10.79
C ASN A 79 1.22 7.88 11.60
N LEU A 80 1.61 8.00 12.87
CA LEU A 80 1.13 9.02 13.81
C LEU A 80 2.34 9.81 14.31
N ALA A 81 2.21 11.13 14.45
CA ALA A 81 3.20 11.95 15.13
C ALA A 81 2.51 12.94 16.06
N ALA A 82 3.11 13.18 17.23
CA ALA A 82 2.74 14.26 18.13
C ALA A 82 3.96 15.17 18.25
N ILE A 83 3.83 16.42 17.82
CA ILE A 83 4.91 17.40 17.89
C ILE A 83 4.45 18.47 18.88
N LEU A 84 5.17 18.53 19.99
CA LEU A 84 4.92 19.47 21.08
C LEU A 84 5.68 20.78 20.83
N ASP A 85 5.08 21.89 21.26
CA ASP A 85 5.61 23.25 21.13
C ASP A 85 6.13 23.62 19.72
N THR A 86 5.21 23.83 18.79
CA THR A 86 5.54 24.23 17.40
C THR A 86 5.64 25.74 17.20
N ARG A 87 5.86 26.52 18.27
CA ARG A 87 6.03 27.98 18.13
C ARG A 87 7.27 28.28 17.33
N GLY A 88 7.10 29.14 16.33
CA GLY A 88 8.17 29.55 15.43
C GLY A 88 8.45 28.54 14.31
N PHE A 89 7.74 27.41 14.25
CA PHE A 89 7.90 26.47 13.14
C PHE A 89 7.16 27.00 11.90
N THR A 90 7.85 26.98 10.77
CA THR A 90 7.26 27.01 9.44
C THR A 90 6.56 25.68 9.12
N ALA A 91 5.74 25.68 8.08
CA ALA A 91 5.13 24.44 7.55
C ALA A 91 6.19 23.39 7.17
N ALA A 92 7.29 23.82 6.54
CA ALA A 92 8.39 22.93 6.14
C ALA A 92 9.13 22.34 7.36
N GLU A 93 9.36 23.13 8.40
CA GLU A 93 10.00 22.63 9.63
C GLU A 93 9.11 21.63 10.36
N TYR A 94 7.81 21.88 10.43
CA TYR A 94 6.86 20.92 10.98
C TYR A 94 6.87 19.60 10.21
N ALA A 95 6.76 19.68 8.88
CA ALA A 95 6.76 18.51 8.01
C ALA A 95 8.06 17.70 8.16
N ARG A 96 9.21 18.37 8.17
CA ARG A 96 10.51 17.75 8.38
C ARG A 96 10.57 17.00 9.71
N ARG A 97 10.13 17.63 10.81
CA ARG A 97 10.11 16.99 12.14
C ARG A 97 9.22 15.74 12.17
N ALA A 98 8.07 15.77 11.51
CA ALA A 98 7.18 14.61 11.43
C ALA A 98 7.82 13.48 10.61
N VAL A 99 8.35 13.80 9.43
CA VAL A 99 8.94 12.82 8.51
C VAL A 99 10.22 12.21 9.08
N GLU A 100 11.17 13.01 9.58
CA GLU A 100 12.40 12.51 10.23
C GLU A 100 12.05 11.60 11.42
N GLY A 101 11.08 11.99 12.26
CA GLY A 101 10.62 11.17 13.37
C GLY A 101 10.03 9.82 12.94
N TRP A 102 9.36 9.76 11.78
CA TRP A 102 8.89 8.50 11.21
C TRP A 102 10.02 7.69 10.56
N GLU A 103 11.00 8.34 9.93
CA GLU A 103 12.16 7.69 9.33
C GLU A 103 13.05 6.99 10.36
N ASP A 104 13.22 7.61 11.52
CA ASP A 104 14.05 7.11 12.63
C ASP A 104 13.35 6.01 13.45
N SER A 105 12.04 5.84 13.29
CA SER A 105 11.26 4.84 14.00
C SER A 105 11.01 3.61 13.13
N PRO A 106 11.52 2.42 13.48
CA PRO A 106 11.43 1.23 12.62
C PRO A 106 10.01 0.86 12.17
N GLY A 107 9.02 1.01 13.07
CA GLY A 107 7.61 0.75 12.76
C GLY A 107 7.04 1.73 11.74
N HIS A 108 7.30 3.02 11.91
CA HIS A 108 6.82 4.06 11.00
C HIS A 108 7.57 4.05 9.66
N ARG A 109 8.89 3.82 9.69
CA ARG A 109 9.74 3.67 8.49
C ARG A 109 9.24 2.54 7.60
N LYS A 110 8.78 1.43 8.18
CA LYS A 110 8.16 0.33 7.42
C LYS A 110 6.95 0.78 6.61
N ASN A 111 6.12 1.67 7.15
CA ASN A 111 4.96 2.23 6.43
C ASN A 111 5.38 3.23 5.35
N MET A 112 6.37 4.08 5.63
CA MET A 112 6.95 5.01 4.63
C MET A 112 7.50 4.26 3.41
N LEU A 113 8.09 3.08 3.64
CA LEU A 113 8.64 2.18 2.63
C LEU A 113 7.68 1.06 2.22
N LEU A 114 6.40 1.14 2.58
CA LEU A 114 5.43 0.10 2.24
C LEU A 114 5.40 -0.05 0.71
N PRO A 115 5.68 -1.25 0.16
CA PRO A 115 5.75 -1.43 -1.28
C PRO A 115 4.33 -1.46 -1.86
N PHE A 116 4.20 -1.08 -3.13
CA PHE A 116 2.95 -1.14 -3.92
C PHE A 116 1.77 -0.29 -3.45
N VAL A 117 1.86 0.46 -2.35
CA VAL A 117 0.92 1.57 -2.10
C VAL A 117 1.07 2.64 -3.18
N THR A 118 -0.06 3.17 -3.61
CA THR A 118 -0.14 4.14 -4.71
C THR A 118 -0.69 5.49 -4.24
N GLU A 119 -1.31 5.52 -3.06
CA GLU A 119 -2.05 6.67 -2.56
C GLU A 119 -1.75 6.94 -1.09
N THR A 120 -1.88 8.21 -0.69
CA THR A 120 -1.68 8.66 0.68
C THR A 120 -2.70 9.73 1.07
N GLY A 121 -3.05 9.80 2.35
CA GLY A 121 -3.77 10.92 2.94
C GLY A 121 -3.04 11.40 4.17
N VAL A 122 -2.87 12.71 4.30
CA VAL A 122 -2.22 13.34 5.46
C VAL A 122 -3.21 14.32 6.07
N ALA A 123 -3.22 14.39 7.40
CA ALA A 123 -3.88 15.47 8.10
C ALA A 123 -3.07 15.90 9.33
N VAL A 124 -3.07 17.20 9.59
CA VAL A 124 -2.49 17.80 10.79
C VAL A 124 -3.59 18.50 11.59
N ALA A 125 -3.72 18.17 12.86
CA ALA A 125 -4.71 18.76 13.77
C ALA A 125 -4.04 19.30 15.03
N ARG A 126 -4.51 20.46 15.48
CA ARG A 126 -4.03 21.04 16.75
C ARG A 126 -4.55 20.18 17.91
N ALA A 127 -3.64 19.75 18.78
CA ALA A 127 -3.89 18.87 19.91
C ALA A 127 -4.43 19.61 21.15
N SER A 128 -4.13 20.90 21.28
CA SER A 128 -4.56 21.75 22.40
C SER A 128 -5.04 23.12 21.89
N PRO A 129 -6.16 23.67 22.39
CA PRO A 129 -6.56 25.04 22.08
C PRO A 129 -5.59 26.10 22.63
N THR A 130 -4.96 25.81 23.77
CA THR A 130 -4.12 26.75 24.52
C THR A 130 -2.63 26.58 24.20
N GLU A 131 -2.20 25.39 23.78
CA GLU A 131 -0.82 25.08 23.44
C GLU A 131 -0.66 24.78 21.94
N PRO A 132 0.51 25.05 21.34
CA PRO A 132 0.76 24.84 19.92
C PRO A 132 1.29 23.40 19.68
N ASN A 133 0.59 22.42 20.25
CA ASN A 133 0.86 21.00 20.06
C ASN A 133 0.02 20.51 18.88
N TYR A 134 0.60 19.69 18.00
CA TYR A 134 -0.09 19.21 16.81
C TYR A 134 0.10 17.71 16.62
N ILE A 135 -0.96 17.04 16.18
CA ILE A 135 -0.98 15.65 15.78
C ILE A 135 -0.97 15.57 14.25
N ALA A 136 -0.06 14.81 13.68
CA ALA A 136 -0.08 14.41 12.28
C ALA A 136 -0.52 12.94 12.17
N VAL A 137 -1.42 12.69 11.23
CA VAL A 137 -1.83 11.33 10.81
C VAL A 137 -1.52 11.20 9.33
N GLN A 138 -0.77 10.18 8.95
CA GLN A 138 -0.50 9.83 7.56
C GLN A 138 -0.98 8.40 7.30
N LEU A 139 -1.83 8.25 6.28
CA LEU A 139 -2.31 6.98 5.78
C LEU A 139 -1.66 6.69 4.43
N PHE A 140 -1.28 5.43 4.22
CA PHE A 140 -0.84 4.88 2.95
C PHE A 140 -1.83 3.82 2.52
N ALA A 141 -2.17 3.75 1.23
CA ALA A 141 -3.04 2.70 0.76
C ALA A 141 -2.80 2.29 -0.70
N ARG A 142 -3.21 1.06 -1.00
CA ARG A 142 -3.44 0.57 -2.37
C ARG A 142 -4.95 0.38 -2.54
N PRO A 143 -5.58 1.03 -3.53
CA PRO A 143 -7.02 0.87 -3.74
C PRO A 143 -7.32 -0.51 -4.31
N GLU A 144 -8.50 -1.04 -4.02
CA GLU A 144 -8.94 -2.34 -4.53
C GLU A 144 -8.96 -2.40 -6.07
N ALA A 145 -9.29 -1.28 -6.73
CA ALA A 145 -9.25 -1.18 -8.19
C ALA A 145 -7.85 -1.37 -8.80
N ALA A 146 -6.80 -1.20 -7.97
CA ALA A 146 -5.42 -1.46 -8.35
C ALA A 146 -4.96 -2.89 -8.01
N LYS A 147 -5.82 -3.79 -7.51
CA LYS A 147 -5.45 -5.20 -7.40
C LYS A 147 -4.92 -5.71 -8.74
N TYR A 148 -3.87 -6.53 -8.67
CA TYR A 148 -3.32 -7.26 -9.80
C TYR A 148 -4.36 -8.26 -10.27
N SER A 149 -4.60 -8.32 -11.58
CA SER A 149 -5.40 -9.37 -12.19
C SER A 149 -4.61 -10.04 -13.31
N PHE A 150 -4.54 -11.36 -13.29
CA PHE A 150 -3.89 -12.15 -14.34
C PHE A 150 -4.70 -13.40 -14.62
N LYS A 151 -4.41 -14.04 -15.75
CA LYS A 151 -5.14 -15.22 -16.21
C LYS A 151 -4.20 -16.39 -16.45
N VAL A 152 -4.65 -17.58 -16.12
CA VAL A 152 -4.03 -18.84 -16.51
C VAL A 152 -4.98 -19.53 -17.48
N THR A 153 -4.48 -19.89 -18.66
CA THR A 153 -5.27 -20.55 -19.71
C THR A 153 -4.62 -21.87 -20.06
N ASN A 154 -5.42 -22.91 -20.26
CA ASN A 154 -4.90 -24.24 -20.54
C ASN A 154 -5.37 -24.77 -21.91
N ALA A 155 -4.46 -24.81 -22.88
CA ALA A 155 -4.69 -25.43 -24.18
C ALA A 155 -4.17 -26.89 -24.26
N ALA A 156 -3.58 -27.41 -23.18
CA ALA A 156 -3.18 -28.82 -23.09
C ALA A 156 -4.42 -29.72 -22.94
N PRO A 157 -4.33 -31.00 -23.34
CA PRO A 157 -5.45 -31.94 -23.24
C PRO A 157 -5.65 -32.49 -21.82
N GLN A 158 -4.72 -32.21 -20.88
CA GLN A 158 -4.81 -32.60 -19.47
C GLN A 158 -4.91 -31.39 -18.53
N ALA A 159 -5.43 -31.63 -17.33
CA ALA A 159 -5.38 -30.65 -16.26
C ALA A 159 -3.92 -30.37 -15.86
N VAL A 160 -3.64 -29.12 -15.47
CA VAL A 160 -2.30 -28.68 -15.08
C VAL A 160 -2.35 -28.06 -13.70
N ALA A 161 -1.54 -28.58 -12.79
CA ALA A 161 -1.32 -28.01 -11.47
C ALA A 161 -0.30 -26.87 -11.52
N TYR A 162 -0.54 -25.84 -10.72
CA TYR A 162 0.37 -24.72 -10.51
C TYR A 162 0.16 -24.16 -9.11
N THR A 163 1.11 -23.38 -8.62
CA THR A 163 0.95 -22.65 -7.36
C THR A 163 0.95 -21.15 -7.62
N PHE A 164 0.17 -20.40 -6.83
CA PHE A 164 0.27 -18.95 -6.76
C PHE A 164 0.50 -18.54 -5.31
N ASN A 165 1.63 -17.89 -5.03
CA ASN A 165 2.07 -17.58 -3.65
C ASN A 165 2.08 -18.81 -2.72
N GLY A 166 2.38 -19.99 -3.27
CA GLY A 166 2.40 -21.25 -2.53
C GLY A 166 1.03 -21.91 -2.34
N GLU A 167 -0.06 -21.29 -2.80
CA GLU A 167 -1.39 -21.90 -2.81
C GLU A 167 -1.55 -22.80 -4.04
N ASP A 168 -1.92 -24.06 -3.81
CA ASP A 168 -2.13 -25.04 -4.88
C ASP A 168 -3.37 -24.72 -5.71
N ASN A 169 -3.21 -24.77 -7.01
CA ASN A 169 -4.26 -24.51 -7.99
C ASN A 169 -4.20 -25.55 -9.11
N THR A 170 -5.32 -25.75 -9.79
CA THR A 170 -5.41 -26.59 -10.98
C THR A 170 -6.24 -25.88 -12.04
N VAL A 171 -5.84 -26.03 -13.31
CA VAL A 171 -6.62 -25.54 -14.46
C VAL A 171 -6.91 -26.70 -15.41
N SER A 172 -8.20 -26.94 -15.67
CA SER A 172 -8.68 -28.01 -16.54
C SER A 172 -8.42 -27.69 -18.02
N PRO A 173 -8.46 -28.70 -18.91
CA PRO A 173 -8.36 -28.46 -20.36
C PRO A 173 -9.41 -27.43 -20.83
N ARG A 174 -8.98 -26.46 -21.64
CA ARG A 174 -9.82 -25.37 -22.19
C ARG A 174 -10.40 -24.40 -21.16
N GLU A 175 -9.94 -24.47 -19.91
CA GLU A 175 -10.35 -23.55 -18.85
C GLU A 175 -9.50 -22.28 -18.83
N ILE A 176 -10.12 -21.20 -18.35
CA ILE A 176 -9.46 -19.93 -18.04
C ILE A 176 -9.73 -19.62 -16.57
N VAL A 177 -8.68 -19.62 -15.76
CA VAL A 177 -8.74 -19.18 -14.36
C VAL A 177 -8.27 -17.73 -14.29
N THR A 178 -9.07 -16.87 -13.68
CA THR A 178 -8.69 -15.47 -13.41
C THR A 178 -8.34 -15.33 -11.94
N HIS A 179 -7.13 -14.83 -11.68
CA HIS A 179 -6.66 -14.53 -10.34
C HIS A 179 -6.75 -13.04 -10.07
N THR A 180 -6.99 -12.71 -8.80
CA THR A 180 -6.90 -11.33 -8.31
C THR A 180 -6.13 -11.31 -7.00
N ALA A 181 -5.12 -10.44 -6.89
CA ALA A 181 -4.30 -10.30 -5.70
C ALA A 181 -3.99 -8.83 -5.40
N CYS A 182 -3.80 -8.46 -4.14
CA CYS A 182 -3.44 -7.08 -3.82
C CYS A 182 -2.04 -6.72 -4.30
N LEU A 183 -1.11 -7.66 -4.13
CA LEU A 183 0.31 -7.52 -4.44
C LEU A 183 0.67 -8.44 -5.61
N PRO A 184 1.76 -8.16 -6.34
CA PRO A 184 2.29 -9.15 -7.25
C PRO A 184 2.72 -10.38 -6.45
N GLY A 185 2.79 -11.51 -7.13
CA GLY A 185 3.10 -12.79 -6.49
C GLY A 185 3.91 -13.69 -7.39
N THR A 186 4.28 -14.85 -6.87
CA THR A 186 4.98 -15.87 -7.64
C THR A 186 3.97 -16.89 -8.15
N ILE A 187 4.01 -17.19 -9.44
CA ILE A 187 3.30 -18.33 -10.04
C ILE A 187 4.29 -19.38 -10.50
N THR A 188 4.06 -20.64 -10.14
CA THR A 188 4.95 -21.76 -10.48
C THR A 188 4.15 -22.89 -11.12
N PHE A 189 4.59 -23.33 -12.31
CA PHE A 189 4.00 -24.46 -13.02
C PHE A 189 4.93 -25.67 -12.92
N ALA A 190 4.37 -26.85 -12.62
CA ALA A 190 5.12 -28.10 -12.72
C ALA A 190 5.32 -28.45 -14.21
N THR A 191 6.57 -28.55 -14.65
CA THR A 191 6.92 -28.78 -16.07
C THR A 191 7.64 -30.13 -16.22
N GLY A 192 6.92 -31.18 -16.65
CA GLY A 192 7.52 -32.47 -17.05
C GLY A 192 7.07 -33.68 -16.22
N SER A 193 7.43 -34.88 -16.69
CA SER A 193 7.07 -36.16 -16.04
C SER A 193 7.96 -36.54 -14.84
N ARG A 194 9.04 -35.79 -14.60
CA ARG A 194 9.95 -35.96 -13.45
C ARG A 194 9.67 -34.87 -12.42
N ALA A 195 9.63 -35.28 -11.14
CA ALA A 195 9.20 -34.49 -10.00
C ALA A 195 10.01 -33.21 -9.66
N SER A 196 10.94 -32.75 -10.52
CA SER A 196 11.87 -31.66 -10.18
C SER A 196 11.91 -30.48 -11.15
N ALA A 197 11.29 -30.55 -12.33
CA ALA A 197 11.30 -29.44 -13.28
C ALA A 197 10.06 -28.56 -13.08
N SER A 198 10.27 -27.28 -12.82
CA SER A 198 9.20 -26.27 -12.70
C SER A 198 9.62 -24.97 -13.38
N SER A 199 8.64 -24.19 -13.84
CA SER A 199 8.84 -22.84 -14.35
C SER A 199 8.17 -21.84 -13.43
N GLN A 200 8.91 -20.83 -13.00
CA GLN A 200 8.47 -19.79 -12.07
C GLN A 200 8.41 -18.44 -12.77
N TYR A 201 7.36 -17.66 -12.49
CA TYR A 201 7.14 -16.33 -13.04
C TYR A 201 6.65 -15.37 -11.96
N GLU A 202 6.91 -14.08 -12.15
CA GLU A 202 6.25 -13.02 -11.38
C GLU A 202 4.89 -12.70 -12.01
N ALA A 203 3.83 -12.81 -11.22
CA ALA A 203 2.44 -12.49 -11.56
C ALA A 203 2.20 -10.99 -11.58
N GLY A 204 2.22 -10.43 -12.79
CA GLY A 204 1.98 -9.03 -13.09
C GLY A 204 0.56 -8.74 -13.58
N ASP A 205 0.15 -7.48 -13.47
CA ASP A 205 -1.20 -7.04 -13.82
C ASP A 205 -1.43 -7.06 -15.34
N GLY A 206 -2.54 -7.66 -15.75
CA GLY A 206 -2.94 -7.89 -17.15
C GLY A 206 -2.21 -9.05 -17.83
N GLN A 207 -1.41 -9.84 -17.09
CA GLN A 207 -0.70 -10.97 -17.69
C GLN A 207 -1.62 -12.17 -17.96
N VAL A 208 -1.25 -12.93 -18.99
CA VAL A 208 -1.88 -14.19 -19.37
C VAL A 208 -0.79 -15.24 -19.51
N TYR A 209 -0.92 -16.31 -18.73
CA TYR A 209 -0.08 -17.50 -18.77
C TYR A 209 -0.79 -18.57 -19.60
N ALA A 210 -0.36 -18.74 -20.85
CA ALA A 210 -0.94 -19.70 -21.77
C ALA A 210 -0.15 -21.01 -21.76
N ILE A 211 -0.77 -22.05 -21.20
CA ILE A 211 -0.18 -23.38 -21.14
C ILE A 211 -0.46 -24.13 -22.45
N LYS A 212 0.58 -24.67 -23.06
CA LYS A 212 0.53 -25.52 -24.25
C LYS A 212 1.26 -26.83 -24.00
N SER A 213 0.82 -27.91 -24.66
CA SER A 213 1.55 -29.18 -24.65
C SER A 213 2.81 -29.10 -25.50
N THR A 214 3.87 -29.77 -25.06
CA THR A 214 5.11 -29.99 -25.80
C THR A 214 5.54 -31.44 -25.70
N ALA A 215 6.51 -31.86 -26.51
CA ALA A 215 7.10 -33.21 -26.39
C ALA A 215 7.73 -33.48 -25.01
N ALA A 216 8.10 -32.43 -24.27
CA ALA A 216 8.69 -32.52 -22.93
C ALA A 216 7.68 -32.35 -21.78
N GLY A 217 6.38 -32.19 -22.07
CA GLY A 217 5.32 -31.96 -21.10
C GLY A 217 4.49 -30.73 -21.46
N ILE A 218 4.74 -29.62 -20.76
CA ILE A 218 4.06 -28.34 -21.01
C ILE A 218 5.07 -27.20 -21.23
N ALA A 219 4.65 -26.16 -21.95
CA ALA A 219 5.30 -24.87 -22.00
C ALA A 219 4.30 -23.78 -21.61
N VAL A 220 4.80 -22.72 -20.99
CA VAL A 220 3.98 -21.56 -20.58
C VAL A 220 4.45 -20.34 -21.37
N GLU A 221 3.56 -19.79 -22.18
CA GLU A 221 3.79 -18.53 -22.86
C GLU A 221 3.19 -17.39 -22.04
N VAL A 222 4.01 -16.41 -21.68
CA VAL A 222 3.57 -15.22 -20.95
C VAL A 222 3.32 -14.09 -21.93
N SER A 223 2.11 -13.56 -21.92
CA SER A 223 1.73 -12.37 -22.67
C SER A 223 1.04 -11.37 -21.76
N ARG A 224 0.90 -10.12 -22.21
CA ARG A 224 0.11 -9.09 -21.51
C ARG A 224 -1.03 -8.67 -22.41
N LYS A 225 -2.26 -8.73 -21.90
CA LYS A 225 -3.40 -8.10 -22.57
C LYS A 225 -3.66 -6.75 -21.89
N PRO A 226 -3.88 -5.66 -22.65
CA PRO A 226 -4.34 -4.41 -22.06
C PRO A 226 -5.69 -4.64 -21.36
N ARG A 227 -5.91 -3.91 -20.27
CA ARG A 227 -7.20 -3.86 -19.57
C ARG A 227 -8.28 -3.31 -20.49
#